data_AF-G5SPR2-F1
#
_entry.id   AF-G5SPR2-F1
#
_cell.length_a   1.000
_cell.length_b   1.000
_cell.length_c   1.000
_cell.angle_alpha   90.00
_cell.angle_beta   90.00
_cell.angle_gamma   90.00
#
_symmetry.space_group_name_H-M   'P 1'
#
loop_
_entity.id
_entity.type
_entity.pdbx_description
1 polymer ?
#
loop_
_entity_poly.entity_id
_entity_poly.type
_entity_poly.pdbx_seq_one_letter_code
_entity_poly.pdbx_strand_id
1 'polypeptide(L)'
;MWILSYSGSIRLFVLRNLTRLMEKPATLQERVFTRFFEAAEIAKFTVEEYHHYETSLKVYRDWRNTIDFAVQKATKEGEQKGIQIGMQKGIEKGIEKGMQEGMEKGKEEEKLNIARQMKANGIPTHTIAACTGLDTEEINRL
;
A
#
# COMPACT_ATOMS: atom_id res chain seq x y z
N MET A 1 37.35 -17.22 -24.41
CA MET A 1 37.60 -18.42 -25.26
C MET A 1 36.82 -19.65 -24.77
N TRP A 2 35.49 -19.54 -24.52
CA TRP A 2 34.65 -20.68 -24.08
C TRP A 2 33.34 -20.83 -24.87
N ILE A 3 32.92 -19.81 -25.65
CA ILE A 3 31.65 -19.82 -26.40
C ILE A 3 31.75 -20.61 -27.72
N LEU A 4 32.93 -20.62 -28.36
CA LEU A 4 33.15 -21.36 -29.61
C LEU A 4 33.03 -22.89 -29.45
N SER A 5 33.24 -23.42 -28.24
CA SER A 5 33.08 -24.85 -27.94
C SER A 5 31.61 -25.25 -27.71
N TYR A 6 30.79 -24.34 -27.16
CA TYR A 6 29.39 -24.61 -26.84
C TYR A 6 28.44 -24.51 -28.05
N SER A 7 28.78 -23.66 -29.02
CA SER A 7 27.95 -23.43 -30.22
C SER A 7 27.84 -24.69 -31.11
N GLY A 8 28.87 -25.54 -31.16
CA GLY A 8 28.83 -26.82 -31.89
C GLY A 8 27.90 -27.85 -31.26
N SER A 9 27.93 -27.96 -29.92
CA SER A 9 27.15 -28.94 -29.16
C SER A 9 25.65 -28.68 -29.22
N ILE A 10 25.22 -27.41 -29.19
CA ILE A 10 23.80 -27.07 -29.21
C ILE A 10 23.20 -27.19 -30.62
N ARG A 11 23.95 -26.83 -31.67
CA ARG A 11 23.54 -27.05 -33.07
C ARG A 11 23.39 -28.54 -33.36
N LEU A 12 24.37 -29.35 -32.93
CA LEU A 12 24.33 -30.80 -33.10
C LEU A 12 23.19 -31.44 -32.30
N PHE A 13 22.93 -30.97 -31.08
CA PHE A 13 21.81 -31.44 -30.25
C PHE A 13 20.45 -31.16 -30.89
N VAL A 14 20.24 -29.97 -31.46
CA VAL A 14 18.99 -29.60 -32.15
C VAL A 14 18.80 -30.40 -33.43
N LEU A 15 19.84 -30.56 -34.25
CA LEU A 15 19.78 -31.40 -35.45
C LEU A 15 19.50 -32.86 -35.13
N ARG A 16 20.09 -33.40 -34.05
CA ARG A 16 19.90 -34.79 -33.63
C ARG A 16 18.51 -35.08 -33.05
N ASN A 17 17.83 -34.06 -32.51
CA ASN A 17 16.50 -34.20 -31.92
C ASN A 17 15.38 -33.54 -32.76
N LEU A 18 15.67 -33.19 -34.01
CA LEU A 18 14.76 -32.44 -34.88
C LEU A 18 13.43 -33.18 -35.08
N THR A 19 13.47 -34.48 -35.32
CA THR A 19 12.29 -35.34 -35.49
C THR A 19 11.37 -35.31 -34.26
N ARG A 20 11.94 -35.36 -33.05
CA ARG A 20 11.18 -35.32 -31.79
C ARG A 20 10.64 -33.93 -31.45
N LEU A 21 11.22 -32.88 -32.03
CA LEU A 21 10.72 -31.51 -31.93
C LEU A 21 9.52 -31.30 -32.85
N MET A 22 9.54 -31.89 -34.05
CA MET A 22 8.45 -31.84 -35.04
C MET A 22 7.19 -32.62 -34.62
N GLU A 23 7.29 -33.51 -33.63
CA GLU A 23 6.15 -34.26 -33.05
C GLU A 23 5.35 -33.46 -32.01
N LYS A 24 5.86 -32.32 -31.52
CA LYS A 24 5.21 -31.52 -30.48
C LYS A 24 4.10 -30.63 -31.06
N PRO A 25 3.11 -30.18 -30.26
CA PRO A 25 2.14 -29.18 -30.69
C PRO A 25 2.82 -27.91 -31.23
N ALA A 26 2.29 -27.34 -32.33
CA ALA A 26 2.91 -26.22 -33.06
C ALA A 26 3.29 -25.02 -32.16
N THR A 27 2.50 -24.72 -31.13
CA THR A 27 2.76 -23.63 -30.18
C THR A 27 4.02 -23.81 -29.34
N LEU A 28 4.41 -25.06 -29.05
CA LEU A 28 5.64 -25.38 -28.33
C LEU A 28 6.84 -25.46 -29.26
N GLN A 29 6.61 -25.85 -30.53
CA GLN A 29 7.62 -25.79 -31.56
C GLN A 29 8.06 -24.35 -31.79
N GLU A 30 7.10 -23.44 -32.00
CA GLU A 30 7.37 -22.01 -32.20
C GLU A 30 8.22 -21.43 -31.08
N ARG A 31 7.83 -21.62 -29.80
CA ARG A 31 8.62 -21.11 -28.66
C ARG A 31 10.06 -21.65 -28.60
N VAL A 32 10.26 -22.93 -28.91
CA VAL A 32 11.60 -23.55 -28.87
C VAL A 32 12.44 -23.08 -30.05
N PHE A 33 11.86 -22.98 -31.24
CA PHE A 33 12.54 -22.47 -32.42
C PHE A 33 12.87 -20.99 -32.29
N THR A 34 11.98 -20.14 -31.78
CA THR A 34 12.26 -18.71 -31.55
C THR A 34 13.47 -18.52 -30.64
N ARG A 35 13.50 -19.19 -29.48
CA ARG A 35 14.65 -19.11 -28.56
C ARG A 35 15.94 -19.65 -29.17
N PHE A 36 15.85 -20.65 -30.04
CA PHE A 36 16.99 -21.20 -30.76
C PHE A 36 17.51 -20.24 -31.84
N PHE A 37 16.63 -19.62 -32.61
CA PHE A 37 16.99 -18.64 -33.63
C PHE A 37 17.59 -17.37 -33.01
N GLU A 38 17.02 -16.86 -31.91
CA GLU A 38 17.61 -15.75 -31.13
C GLU A 38 19.03 -16.11 -30.65
N ALA A 39 19.23 -17.31 -30.08
CA ALA A 39 20.54 -17.75 -29.64
C ALA A 39 21.53 -17.96 -30.81
N ALA A 40 21.05 -18.40 -31.97
CA ALA A 40 21.85 -18.59 -33.17
C ALA A 40 22.21 -17.28 -33.86
N GLU A 41 21.35 -16.26 -33.78
CA GLU A 41 21.63 -14.89 -34.26
C GLU A 41 22.73 -14.24 -33.40
N ILE A 42 22.67 -14.37 -32.07
CA ILE A 42 23.75 -13.90 -31.18
C ILE A 42 25.07 -14.65 -31.46
N ALA A 43 25.02 -15.92 -31.85
CA ALA A 43 26.21 -16.70 -32.22
C ALA A 43 26.82 -16.30 -33.58
N LYS A 44 26.13 -15.47 -34.38
CA LYS A 44 26.66 -14.86 -35.61
C LYS A 44 27.28 -13.50 -35.37
N PHE A 45 27.11 -12.91 -34.18
CA PHE A 45 27.67 -11.61 -33.86
C PHE A 45 29.20 -11.66 -33.92
N THR A 46 29.76 -10.61 -34.50
CA THR A 46 31.16 -10.27 -34.30
C THR A 46 31.40 -9.93 -32.81
N VAL A 47 32.67 -9.97 -32.39
CA VAL A 47 33.05 -9.63 -31.01
C VAL A 47 32.54 -8.23 -30.62
N GLU A 48 32.56 -7.29 -31.56
CA GLU A 48 32.09 -5.91 -31.37
C GLU A 48 30.57 -5.83 -31.20
N GLU A 49 29.79 -6.49 -32.05
CA GLU A 49 28.32 -6.57 -31.94
C GLU A 49 27.88 -7.23 -30.62
N TYR A 50 28.60 -8.27 -30.18
CA TYR A 50 28.35 -8.90 -28.89
C TYR A 50 28.59 -7.94 -27.72
N HIS A 51 29.69 -7.17 -27.76
CA HIS A 51 29.97 -6.16 -26.73
C HIS A 51 28.93 -5.03 -26.70
N HIS A 52 28.43 -4.58 -27.86
CA HIS A 52 27.35 -3.61 -27.92
C HIS A 52 26.06 -4.16 -27.32
N TYR A 53 25.70 -5.41 -27.65
CA TYR A 53 24.54 -6.08 -27.08
C TYR A 53 24.63 -6.20 -25.54
N GLU A 54 25.77 -6.64 -25.01
CA GLU A 54 25.98 -6.71 -23.55
C GLU A 54 25.90 -5.33 -22.89
N THR A 55 26.44 -4.30 -23.54
CA THR A 55 26.39 -2.92 -23.05
C THR A 55 24.95 -2.42 -22.98
N SER A 56 24.15 -2.62 -24.04
CA SER A 56 22.73 -2.27 -24.06
C SER A 56 21.94 -3.02 -22.99
N LEU A 57 22.21 -4.32 -22.79
CA LEU A 57 21.56 -5.12 -21.76
C LEU A 57 21.92 -4.65 -20.35
N LYS A 58 23.16 -4.23 -20.13
CA LYS A 58 23.59 -3.63 -18.87
C LYS A 58 22.84 -2.33 -18.59
N VAL A 59 22.76 -1.43 -19.56
CA VAL A 59 22.01 -0.16 -19.43
C VAL A 59 20.54 -0.42 -19.09
N TYR A 60 19.91 -1.38 -19.77
CA TYR A 60 18.52 -1.76 -19.49
C TYR A 60 18.34 -2.28 -18.05
N ARG A 61 19.25 -3.13 -17.57
CA ARG A 61 19.22 -3.66 -16.19
C ARG A 61 19.41 -2.56 -15.15
N ASP A 62 20.37 -1.66 -15.37
CA ASP A 62 20.64 -0.54 -14.47
C ASP A 62 19.43 0.40 -14.39
N TRP A 63 18.80 0.68 -15.53
CA TRP A 63 17.57 1.48 -15.59
C TRP A 63 16.40 0.80 -14.88
N ARG A 64 16.19 -0.49 -15.12
CA ARG A 64 15.15 -1.27 -14.43
C ARG A 64 15.34 -1.28 -12.92
N ASN A 65 16.56 -1.52 -12.45
CA ASN A 65 16.89 -1.51 -11.02
C ASN A 65 16.62 -0.13 -10.40
N THR A 66 16.93 0.95 -11.13
CA THR A 66 16.69 2.32 -10.69
C THR A 66 15.18 2.59 -10.52
N ILE A 67 14.37 2.15 -11.49
CA ILE A 67 12.92 2.29 -11.42
C ILE A 67 12.33 1.43 -10.30
N ASP A 68 12.73 0.17 -10.21
CA ASP A 68 12.25 -0.74 -9.18
C ASP A 68 12.56 -0.17 -7.78
N PHE A 69 13.75 0.40 -7.58
CA PHE A 69 14.11 1.10 -6.36
C PHE A 69 13.23 2.33 -6.10
N ALA A 70 13.01 3.17 -7.11
CA ALA A 70 12.16 4.36 -6.98
C ALA A 70 10.72 4.00 -6.62
N VAL A 71 10.15 2.98 -7.26
CA VAL A 71 8.79 2.48 -6.99
C VAL A 71 8.70 1.90 -5.57
N GLN A 72 9.66 1.07 -5.16
CA GLN A 72 9.69 0.51 -3.80
C GLN A 72 9.79 1.60 -2.74
N LYS A 73 10.68 2.57 -2.94
CA LYS A 73 10.85 3.70 -2.03
C LYS A 73 9.58 4.55 -1.94
N ALA A 74 8.99 4.91 -3.08
CA ALA A 74 7.76 5.69 -3.12
C ALA A 74 6.58 4.97 -2.45
N THR A 75 6.45 3.66 -2.67
CA THR A 75 5.40 2.85 -2.04
C THR A 75 5.57 2.83 -0.53
N LYS A 76 6.78 2.55 -0.04
CA LYS A 76 7.09 2.52 1.39
C LYS A 76 6.86 3.87 2.06
N GLU A 77 7.31 4.97 1.44
CA GLU A 77 7.08 6.32 1.96
C GLU A 77 5.59 6.69 1.94
N GLY A 78 4.86 6.28 0.90
CA GLY A 78 3.42 6.49 0.79
C GLY A 78 2.63 5.77 1.88
N GLU A 79 2.94 4.50 2.14
CA GLU A 79 2.35 3.71 3.21
C GLU A 79 2.64 4.32 4.59
N GLN A 80 3.90 4.68 4.86
CA GLN A 80 4.28 5.30 6.13
C GLN A 80 3.57 6.63 6.36
N LYS A 81 3.53 7.51 5.35
CA LYS A 81 2.81 8.79 5.42
C LYS A 81 1.30 8.56 5.59
N GLY A 82 0.73 7.60 4.87
CA GLY A 82 -0.68 7.25 4.98
C GLY A 82 -1.07 6.81 6.39
N ILE A 83 -0.27 5.92 7.00
CA ILE A 83 -0.47 5.45 8.38
C ILE A 83 -0.35 6.62 9.36
N GLN A 84 0.70 7.44 9.24
CA GLN A 84 0.95 8.55 10.14
C GLN A 84 -0.18 9.60 10.08
N ILE A 85 -0.60 9.99 8.88
CA ILE A 85 -1.71 10.94 8.68
C ILE A 85 -3.02 10.34 9.19
N GLY A 86 -3.28 9.06 8.91
CA GLY A 86 -4.48 8.37 9.37
C GLY A 86 -4.56 8.30 10.90
N MET A 87 -3.45 7.94 11.55
CA MET A 87 -3.35 7.89 13.01
C MET A 87 -3.53 9.27 13.64
N GLN A 88 -2.83 10.29 13.13
CA GLN A 88 -2.93 11.66 13.65
C GLN A 88 -4.36 12.18 13.55
N LYS A 89 -5.00 12.05 12.38
CA LYS A 89 -6.40 12.46 12.18
C LYS A 89 -7.37 11.68 13.05
N GLY A 90 -7.11 10.38 13.27
CA GLY A 90 -7.93 9.53 14.14
C GLY A 90 -7.86 9.97 15.59
N ILE A 91 -6.65 10.23 16.10
CA ILE A 91 -6.42 10.71 17.47
C ILE A 91 -7.04 12.09 17.67
N GLU A 92 -6.79 13.04 16.77
CA GLU A 92 -7.31 14.39 16.85
C GLU A 92 -8.85 14.40 16.92
N LYS A 93 -9.50 13.69 15.98
CA LYS A 93 -10.97 13.55 15.99
C LYS A 93 -11.50 12.83 17.23
N GLY A 94 -10.76 11.85 17.73
CA GLY A 94 -11.13 11.12 18.95
C GLY A 94 -11.08 12.01 20.19
N ILE A 95 -10.02 12.80 20.33
CA ILE A 95 -9.83 13.75 21.43
C ILE A 95 -10.88 14.85 21.36
N GLU A 96 -11.11 15.44 20.18
CA GLU A 96 -12.09 16.51 19.99
C GLU A 96 -13.50 16.05 20.37
N LYS A 97 -13.95 14.90 19.85
CA LYS A 97 -15.25 14.33 20.20
C LYS A 97 -15.35 13.98 21.68
N GLY A 98 -14.33 13.32 22.23
CA GLY A 98 -14.32 12.95 23.65
C GLY A 98 -14.36 14.16 24.57
N MET A 99 -13.64 15.23 24.22
CA MET A 99 -13.65 16.47 24.99
C MET A 99 -15.00 17.19 24.91
N GLN A 100 -15.60 17.26 23.71
CA GLN A 100 -16.91 17.87 23.54
C GLN A 100 -18.00 17.10 24.31
N GLU A 101 -18.08 15.78 24.14
CA GLU A 101 -19.05 14.95 24.85
C GLU A 101 -18.82 15.01 26.37
N GLY A 102 -17.57 15.01 26.82
CA GLY A 102 -17.23 15.13 28.24
C GLY A 102 -17.63 16.48 28.83
N MET A 103 -17.41 17.56 28.09
CA MET A 103 -17.79 18.92 28.52
C MET A 103 -19.30 19.12 28.55
N GLU A 104 -20.03 18.58 27.57
CA GLU A 104 -21.50 18.61 27.54
C GLU A 104 -22.08 17.82 28.71
N LYS A 105 -21.62 16.58 28.94
CA LYS A 105 -22.05 15.76 30.09
C LYS A 105 -21.73 16.44 31.42
N GLY A 106 -20.51 17.00 31.56
CA GLY A 106 -20.10 17.69 32.78
C GLY A 106 -20.98 18.91 33.09
N LYS A 107 -21.32 19.71 32.08
CA LYS A 107 -22.24 20.85 32.24
C LYS A 107 -23.64 20.41 32.65
N GLU A 108 -24.16 19.35 32.04
CA GLU A 108 -25.49 18.82 32.38
C GLU A 108 -25.50 18.25 33.81
N GLU A 109 -24.49 17.48 34.20
CA GLU A 109 -24.35 16.96 35.57
C GLU A 109 -24.19 18.08 36.60
N GLU A 110 -23.41 19.11 36.29
CA GLU A 110 -23.26 20.28 37.17
C GLU A 110 -24.59 21.02 37.34
N LYS A 111 -25.32 21.24 36.25
CA LYS A 111 -26.66 21.86 36.27
C LYS A 111 -27.64 21.06 37.14
N LEU A 112 -27.64 19.72 37.04
CA LEU A 112 -28.46 18.85 37.89
C LEU A 112 -28.01 18.87 39.36
N ASN A 113 -26.70 18.91 39.62
CA ASN A 113 -26.18 18.97 40.98
C ASN A 113 -26.52 20.30 41.67
N ILE A 114 -26.43 21.42 40.95
CA ILE A 114 -26.87 22.73 41.44
C ILE A 114 -28.37 22.70 41.76
N ALA A 115 -29.20 22.15 40.87
CA ALA A 115 -30.63 22.05 41.09
C ALA A 115 -30.98 21.21 42.33
N ARG A 116 -30.31 20.07 42.54
CA ARG A 116 -30.45 19.23 43.75
C ARG A 116 -30.09 20.00 45.01
N GLN A 117 -28.97 20.72 45.01
CA GLN A 117 -28.54 21.52 46.16
C GLN A 117 -29.52 22.65 46.47
N MET A 118 -30.01 23.36 45.45
CA MET A 118 -31.01 24.41 45.62
C MET A 118 -32.32 23.86 46.21
N LYS A 119 -32.78 22.70 45.73
CA LYS A 119 -33.98 22.01 46.25
C LYS A 119 -33.79 21.58 47.70
N ALA A 120 -32.64 21.01 48.04
CA ALA A 120 -32.29 20.63 49.42
C ALA A 120 -32.27 21.83 50.38
N ASN A 121 -31.90 23.01 49.89
CA ASN A 121 -31.93 24.27 50.64
C ASN A 121 -33.31 24.93 50.70
N GLY A 122 -34.37 24.28 50.18
CA GLY A 122 -35.74 24.77 50.25
C GLY A 122 -36.05 25.91 49.26
N ILE A 123 -35.23 26.10 48.23
CA ILE A 123 -35.50 27.11 47.20
C ILE A 123 -36.73 26.66 46.37
N PRO A 124 -37.69 27.56 46.10
CA PRO A 124 -38.87 27.21 45.31
C PRO A 124 -38.54 26.71 43.89
N THR A 125 -39.24 25.68 43.43
CA THR A 125 -39.02 25.02 42.12
C THR A 125 -39.00 26.00 40.94
N HIS A 126 -39.88 27.01 40.94
CA HIS A 126 -39.93 28.01 39.87
C HIS A 126 -38.64 28.85 39.79
N THR A 127 -38.02 29.15 40.93
CA THR A 127 -36.76 29.91 41.00
C THR A 127 -35.59 29.04 40.55
N ILE A 128 -35.58 27.76 40.92
CA ILE A 128 -34.58 26.78 40.45
C ILE A 128 -34.65 26.64 38.93
N ALA A 129 -35.86 26.53 38.36
CA ALA A 129 -36.08 26.46 36.91
C ALA A 129 -35.52 27.69 36.19
N ALA A 130 -35.77 28.89 36.74
CA ALA A 130 -35.23 30.14 36.17
C ALA A 130 -33.69 30.22 36.23
N CYS A 131 -33.06 29.73 37.29
CA CYS A 131 -31.61 29.80 37.46
C CYS A 131 -30.83 28.71 36.71
N THR A 132 -31.37 27.49 36.65
CA THR A 132 -30.70 26.34 36.05
C THR A 132 -31.13 26.10 34.61
N GLY A 133 -32.30 26.58 34.21
CA GLY A 133 -32.90 26.30 32.90
C GLY A 133 -33.35 24.85 32.74
N LEU A 134 -33.58 24.13 33.84
CA LEU A 134 -34.27 22.84 33.85
C LEU A 134 -35.78 23.06 33.85
N ASP A 135 -36.53 22.08 33.34
CA ASP A 135 -37.98 22.14 33.43
C ASP A 135 -38.44 21.85 34.88
N THR A 136 -39.62 22.35 35.24
CA THR A 136 -40.15 22.18 36.59
C THR A 136 -40.48 20.73 36.94
N GLU A 137 -40.78 19.88 35.95
CA GLU A 137 -41.00 18.45 36.17
C GLU A 137 -39.69 17.71 36.47
N GLU A 138 -38.62 17.98 35.73
CA GLU A 138 -37.26 17.50 35.95
C GLU A 138 -36.81 17.85 37.36
N ILE A 139 -36.99 19.10 37.79
CA ILE A 139 -36.64 19.52 39.15
C ILE A 139 -37.49 18.79 40.20
N ASN A 140 -38.78 18.54 39.92
CA ASN A 140 -39.63 17.77 40.83
C ASN A 140 -39.21 16.30 40.92
N ARG A 141 -38.68 15.71 39.84
CA ARG A 141 -38.15 14.35 39.76
C ARG A 141 -36.76 14.16 40.41
N LEU A 142 -35.98 15.24 40.60
CA LEU A 142 -34.67 15.24 41.28
C LEU A 142 -34.76 15.05 42.79
#